data_AF-A0A2V1AFV3-F1
#
_entry.id   AF-A0A2V1AFV3-F1
#
_cell.length_a   1.000
_cell.length_b   1.000
_cell.length_c   1.000
_cell.angle_alpha   90.00
_cell.angle_beta   90.00
_cell.angle_gamma   90.00
#
_symmetry.space_group_name_H-M   'P 1'
#
loop_
_entity.id
_entity.type
_entity.pdbx_description
1 polymer ?
#
loop_
_entity_poly.entity_id
_entity_poly.type
_entity_poly.pdbx_seq_one_letter_code
_entity_poly.pdbx_strand_id
1 'polypeptide(L)'
;MSVPTVANASGAGVAPGMGEGTPIQTTGQTSPYVLNVAKYLRDNKQLKRRTGLLNNKDDIDFFRYKRFVRALLSDEYKKKQANPKNELLPINSEEEAGKLFIQLISGRLLLPVEKLHYKDVKAIKGWKPNKQKPTLKPTQKAALEPNAYYAWIYQKPNPYIVLYGLLTLAAVFTIILFPLWPAFMRRGVWYLSMGVLGLLGLLFATAIVRLIIFIITYLVLPQAFWLFPNLFEDCGFFESFQPTYAWAEPAGAKKKKKGKKSKKNAFGDVGEKLGAVIDAHVKEQEGEASASGAQPSSTQPKKRAVTLEEVEDN
;
A
#
# COMPACT_ATOMS: atom_id res chain seq x y z
N MET A 1 20.13 -15.82 -66.29
CA MET A 1 20.49 -15.62 -64.88
C MET A 1 20.43 -14.12 -64.63
N SER A 2 19.33 -13.68 -64.03
CA SER A 2 18.89 -12.29 -64.09
C SER A 2 18.89 -11.73 -62.67
N VAL A 3 19.78 -10.77 -62.40
CA VAL A 3 19.76 -9.95 -61.19
C VAL A 3 18.77 -8.82 -61.38
N PRO A 4 17.99 -8.44 -60.36
CA PRO A 4 17.49 -7.07 -60.28
C PRO A 4 17.93 -6.37 -59.00
N THR A 5 18.60 -5.24 -59.23
CA THR A 5 18.77 -4.06 -58.38
C THR A 5 17.42 -3.36 -58.15
N VAL A 6 17.10 -2.96 -56.92
CA VAL A 6 16.14 -1.88 -56.59
C VAL A 6 16.58 -1.25 -55.25
N ALA A 7 17.29 -0.11 -55.27
CA ALA A 7 16.82 1.28 -55.30
C ALA A 7 16.63 1.89 -53.91
N ASN A 8 17.56 2.80 -53.59
CA ASN A 8 17.53 3.77 -52.51
C ASN A 8 16.54 4.90 -52.88
N ALA A 9 15.66 5.28 -51.96
CA ALA A 9 14.78 6.43 -52.11
C ALA A 9 14.96 7.37 -50.92
N SER A 10 15.70 8.45 -51.18
CA SER A 10 15.84 9.61 -50.31
C SER A 10 14.99 10.77 -50.84
N GLY A 11 14.23 11.41 -49.96
CA GLY A 11 13.52 12.68 -50.17
C GLY A 11 12.28 12.75 -49.28
N ALA A 12 11.95 13.82 -48.54
CA ALA A 12 12.42 15.20 -48.55
C ALA A 12 11.91 15.93 -47.27
N GLY A 13 12.52 17.08 -46.97
CA GLY A 13 11.80 18.24 -46.40
C GLY A 13 11.95 18.50 -44.89
N VAL A 14 12.71 19.54 -44.55
CA VAL A 14 12.80 20.17 -43.23
C VAL A 14 11.99 21.47 -43.23
N ALA A 15 11.19 21.72 -42.19
CA ALA A 15 11.02 23.06 -41.59
C ALA A 15 10.39 22.95 -40.18
N PRO A 16 10.67 23.92 -39.28
CA PRO A 16 10.74 23.71 -37.83
C PRO A 16 9.49 24.19 -37.07
N GLY A 17 9.06 23.40 -36.08
CA GLY A 17 7.95 23.74 -35.18
C GLY A 17 8.35 23.51 -33.72
N MET A 18 8.17 24.54 -32.92
CA MET A 18 8.58 24.68 -31.51
C MET A 18 7.83 23.69 -30.58
N GLY A 19 8.56 22.98 -29.72
CA GLY A 19 8.01 22.45 -28.46
C GLY A 19 7.57 20.97 -28.39
N GLU A 20 7.98 20.10 -29.31
CA GLU A 20 7.57 18.69 -29.28
C GLU A 20 8.60 17.80 -28.57
N GLY A 21 8.19 17.24 -27.43
CA GLY A 21 8.95 16.26 -26.66
C GLY A 21 9.33 15.05 -27.54
N THR A 22 10.60 14.66 -27.44
CA THR A 22 11.22 13.66 -28.31
C THR A 22 10.53 12.30 -28.18
N PRO A 23 10.06 11.66 -29.28
CA PRO A 23 9.56 10.29 -29.24
C PRO A 23 10.71 9.32 -28.99
N ILE A 24 10.54 8.39 -28.05
CA ILE A 24 11.59 7.49 -27.56
C ILE A 24 11.60 6.19 -28.40
N GLN A 25 12.69 5.96 -29.15
CA GLN A 25 12.94 4.71 -29.89
C GLN A 25 13.28 3.55 -28.93
N THR A 26 12.82 2.34 -29.24
CA THR A 26 12.80 1.18 -28.31
C THR A 26 13.84 0.11 -28.68
N THR A 27 14.81 -0.12 -27.79
CA THR A 27 15.70 -1.29 -27.85
C THR A 27 15.37 -2.22 -26.67
N GLY A 28 14.99 -3.46 -26.94
CA GLY A 28 14.50 -4.44 -25.94
C GLY A 28 15.56 -5.04 -25.00
N GLN A 29 16.80 -4.57 -25.05
CA GLN A 29 17.89 -4.99 -24.16
C GLN A 29 18.37 -3.77 -23.37
N THR A 30 18.04 -3.71 -22.08
CA THR A 30 18.55 -2.69 -21.17
C THR A 30 19.96 -3.07 -20.74
N SER A 31 20.89 -2.11 -20.76
CA SER A 31 22.25 -2.39 -20.31
C SER A 31 22.26 -2.80 -18.81
N PRO A 32 23.14 -3.73 -18.41
CA PRO A 32 23.21 -4.21 -17.04
C PRO A 32 23.51 -3.06 -16.04
N TYR A 33 24.32 -2.08 -16.46
CA TYR A 33 24.62 -0.89 -15.66
C TYR A 33 23.36 -0.05 -15.34
N VAL A 34 22.46 0.14 -16.31
CA VAL A 34 21.20 0.86 -16.11
C VAL A 34 20.27 0.09 -15.16
N LEU A 35 20.23 -1.23 -15.29
CA LEU A 35 19.48 -2.10 -14.39
C LEU A 35 20.01 -2.05 -12.96
N ASN A 36 21.33 -2.02 -12.76
CA ASN A 36 21.95 -1.90 -11.45
C ASN A 36 21.58 -0.57 -10.77
N VAL A 37 21.58 0.53 -11.52
CA VAL A 37 21.12 1.82 -11.00
C VAL A 37 19.62 1.78 -10.67
N ALA A 38 18.78 1.19 -11.53
CA ALA A 38 17.36 1.02 -11.25
C ALA A 38 17.11 0.17 -9.99
N LYS A 39 17.86 -0.93 -9.80
CA LYS A 39 17.80 -1.79 -8.60
C LYS A 39 18.19 -1.04 -7.34
N TYR A 40 19.26 -0.23 -7.39
CA TYR A 40 19.65 0.63 -6.27
C TYR A 40 18.56 1.65 -5.94
N LEU A 41 18.06 2.35 -6.96
CA LEU A 41 17.07 3.41 -6.80
C LEU A 41 15.72 2.89 -6.35
N ARG A 42 15.34 1.66 -6.74
CA ARG A 42 14.05 1.07 -6.38
C ARG A 42 13.85 1.13 -4.86
N ASP A 43 14.85 0.84 -4.06
CA ASP A 43 14.74 0.79 -2.59
C ASP A 43 15.16 2.10 -1.90
N ASN A 44 15.50 3.15 -2.67
CA ASN A 44 16.07 4.37 -2.10
C ASN A 44 14.99 5.29 -1.49
N LYS A 45 15.19 5.64 -0.21
CA LYS A 45 14.30 6.51 0.57
C LYS A 45 14.19 7.94 0.00
N GLN A 46 15.23 8.44 -0.68
CA GLN A 46 15.27 9.79 -1.26
C GLN A 46 14.21 10.01 -2.35
N LEU A 47 13.76 8.93 -3.02
CA LEU A 47 12.72 9.01 -4.04
C LEU A 47 11.36 9.46 -3.46
N LYS A 48 11.15 9.30 -2.14
CA LYS A 48 9.86 9.55 -1.48
C LYS A 48 8.70 8.92 -2.25
N ARG A 49 8.88 7.65 -2.60
CA ARG A 49 7.96 6.85 -3.40
C ARG A 49 6.60 6.76 -2.69
N ARG A 50 5.53 6.84 -3.48
CA ARG A 50 4.15 6.69 -3.00
C ARG A 50 3.45 5.67 -3.88
N THR A 51 2.43 5.01 -3.35
CA THR A 51 1.59 4.10 -4.12
C THR A 51 0.38 4.86 -4.66
N GLY A 52 0.07 4.65 -5.93
CA GLY A 52 -1.11 5.18 -6.62
C GLY A 52 -1.77 4.10 -7.45
N LEU A 53 -2.92 4.41 -8.03
CA LEU A 53 -3.70 3.49 -8.84
C LEU A 53 -3.48 3.81 -10.32
N LEU A 54 -2.79 2.93 -11.04
CA LEU A 54 -2.66 3.01 -12.49
C LEU A 54 -4.00 2.67 -13.14
N ASN A 55 -4.49 3.55 -14.02
CA ASN A 55 -5.78 3.40 -14.70
C ASN A 55 -6.96 3.10 -13.74
N ASN A 56 -6.87 3.62 -12.51
CA ASN A 56 -7.84 3.43 -11.44
C ASN A 56 -8.06 1.96 -11.00
N LYS A 57 -7.11 1.07 -11.24
CA LYS A 57 -7.21 -0.36 -10.92
C LYS A 57 -5.97 -0.89 -10.19
N ASP A 58 -4.82 -0.83 -10.82
CA ASP A 58 -3.62 -1.54 -10.36
C ASP A 58 -2.77 -0.65 -9.46
N ASP A 59 -2.31 -1.19 -8.33
CA ASP A 59 -1.39 -0.48 -7.46
C ASP A 59 -0.01 -0.37 -8.13
N ILE A 60 0.47 0.86 -8.29
CA ILE A 60 1.81 1.14 -8.80
C ILE A 60 2.50 2.19 -7.96
N ASP A 61 3.80 2.02 -7.79
CA ASP A 61 4.62 2.98 -7.10
C ASP A 61 5.09 4.08 -8.04
N PHE A 62 4.99 5.33 -7.61
CA PHE A 62 5.41 6.49 -8.39
C PHE A 62 6.22 7.49 -7.57
N PHE A 63 6.98 8.32 -8.28
CA PHE A 63 7.82 9.38 -7.73
C PHE A 63 7.89 10.57 -8.69
N ARG A 64 8.55 11.65 -8.27
CA ARG A 64 8.79 12.85 -9.10
C ARG A 64 10.20 12.89 -9.64
N TYR A 65 10.40 13.39 -10.86
CA TYR A 65 11.71 13.46 -11.50
C TYR A 65 12.78 14.18 -10.65
N LYS A 66 12.47 15.33 -10.03
CA LYS A 66 13.44 16.01 -9.15
C LYS A 66 13.96 15.17 -7.97
N ARG A 67 13.18 14.18 -7.52
CA ARG A 67 13.61 13.27 -6.45
C ARG A 67 14.59 12.23 -6.96
N PHE A 68 14.45 11.84 -8.22
CA PHE A 68 15.39 10.95 -8.92
C PHE A 68 16.75 11.62 -9.10
N VAL A 69 16.78 12.84 -9.66
CA VAL A 69 18.03 13.61 -9.81
C VAL A 69 18.73 13.78 -8.47
N ARG A 70 17.99 14.16 -7.41
CA ARG A 70 18.53 14.26 -6.05
C ARG A 70 19.09 12.95 -5.50
N ALA A 71 18.45 11.82 -5.79
CA ALA A 71 18.90 10.51 -5.32
C ALA A 71 20.24 10.11 -5.99
N LEU A 72 20.43 10.46 -7.26
CA LEU A 72 21.67 10.20 -7.99
C LEU A 72 22.82 11.12 -7.59
N LEU A 73 22.54 12.40 -7.33
CA LEU A 73 23.57 13.36 -6.88
C LEU A 73 23.88 13.27 -5.38
N SER A 74 23.25 12.34 -4.66
CA SER A 74 23.44 12.18 -3.21
C SER A 74 24.79 11.54 -2.85
N ASP A 75 25.30 11.88 -1.67
CA ASP A 75 26.52 11.24 -1.14
C ASP A 75 26.35 9.73 -0.93
N GLU A 76 25.11 9.27 -0.67
CA GLU A 76 24.79 7.85 -0.57
C GLU A 76 25.08 7.11 -1.88
N TYR A 77 24.74 7.73 -3.02
CA TYR A 77 25.02 7.16 -4.34
C TYR A 77 26.52 7.07 -4.57
N LYS A 78 27.26 8.15 -4.33
CA LYS A 78 28.73 8.19 -4.48
C LYS A 78 29.43 7.15 -3.62
N LYS A 79 28.98 6.96 -2.37
CA LYS A 79 29.52 5.91 -1.46
C LYS A 79 29.26 4.50 -1.99
N LYS A 80 28.06 4.22 -2.51
CA LYS A 80 27.76 2.89 -3.07
C LYS A 80 28.46 2.66 -4.41
N GLN A 81 28.65 3.71 -5.19
CA GLN A 81 29.38 3.68 -6.45
C GLN A 81 30.87 3.36 -6.24
N ALA A 82 31.47 3.84 -5.13
CA ALA A 82 32.85 3.54 -4.79
C ALA A 82 33.13 2.04 -4.57
N ASN A 83 32.09 1.22 -4.35
CA ASN A 83 32.22 -0.22 -4.27
C ASN A 83 32.09 -0.86 -5.67
N PRO A 84 33.16 -1.47 -6.23
CA PRO A 84 33.15 -2.04 -7.58
C PRO A 84 32.09 -3.13 -7.78
N LYS A 85 31.69 -3.83 -6.70
CA LYS A 85 30.67 -4.90 -6.76
C LYS A 85 29.27 -4.42 -7.16
N ASN A 86 29.00 -3.12 -7.02
CA ASN A 86 27.69 -2.57 -7.33
C ASN A 86 27.55 -2.15 -8.80
N GLU A 87 28.67 -1.99 -9.53
CA GLU A 87 28.70 -1.63 -10.95
C GLU A 87 27.75 -0.45 -11.30
N LEU A 88 27.81 0.61 -10.49
CA LEU A 88 26.99 1.81 -10.67
C LEU A 88 27.72 2.82 -11.57
N LEU A 89 26.94 3.51 -12.41
CA LEU A 89 27.48 4.54 -13.30
C LEU A 89 27.92 5.78 -12.50
N PRO A 90 29.05 6.43 -12.87
CA PRO A 90 29.38 7.74 -12.34
C PRO A 90 28.40 8.79 -12.87
N ILE A 91 27.77 9.53 -11.96
CA ILE A 91 26.85 10.61 -12.31
C ILE A 91 27.22 11.83 -11.49
N ASN A 92 27.74 12.85 -12.18
CA ASN A 92 28.23 14.07 -11.55
C ASN A 92 27.39 15.30 -11.94
N SER A 93 26.62 15.22 -13.02
CA SER A 93 25.79 16.31 -13.54
C SER A 93 24.31 15.95 -13.63
N GLU A 94 23.44 16.95 -13.55
CA GLU A 94 21.99 16.80 -13.78
C GLU A 94 21.68 16.37 -15.23
N GLU A 95 22.52 16.77 -16.20
CA GLU A 95 22.36 16.35 -17.60
C GLU A 95 22.61 14.85 -17.79
N GLU A 96 23.61 14.30 -17.11
CA GLU A 96 23.92 12.88 -17.12
C GLU A 96 22.79 12.07 -16.47
N ALA A 97 22.24 12.59 -15.35
CA ALA A 97 21.06 12.01 -14.72
C ALA A 97 19.85 11.99 -15.66
N GLY A 98 19.65 13.04 -16.45
CA GLY A 98 18.59 13.11 -17.47
C GLY A 98 18.79 12.10 -18.60
N LYS A 99 20.01 11.96 -19.13
CA LYS A 99 20.34 10.95 -20.15
C LYS A 99 20.10 9.53 -19.64
N LEU A 100 20.53 9.23 -18.42
CA LEU A 100 20.26 7.96 -17.77
C LEU A 100 18.76 7.74 -17.60
N PHE A 101 18.02 8.76 -17.20
CA PHE A 101 16.58 8.66 -17.01
C PHE A 101 15.84 8.32 -18.31
N ILE A 102 16.25 8.89 -19.44
CA ILE A 102 15.73 8.53 -20.77
C ILE A 102 16.02 7.05 -21.06
N GLN A 103 17.21 6.54 -20.71
CA GLN A 103 17.54 5.11 -20.85
C GLN A 103 16.66 4.21 -19.98
N LEU A 104 16.27 4.64 -18.77
CA LEU A 104 15.33 3.89 -17.93
C LEU A 104 13.93 3.83 -18.56
N ILE A 105 13.48 4.92 -19.20
CA ILE A 105 12.17 4.96 -19.88
C ILE A 105 12.21 4.11 -21.15
N SER A 106 13.23 4.25 -22.00
CA SER A 106 13.39 3.43 -23.21
C SER A 106 13.51 1.95 -22.87
N GLY A 107 14.13 1.64 -21.74
CA GLY A 107 14.24 0.32 -21.14
C GLY A 107 12.97 -0.24 -20.50
N ARG A 108 11.83 0.46 -20.56
CA ARG A 108 10.55 0.10 -19.91
C ARG A 108 10.66 -0.17 -18.41
N LEU A 109 11.64 0.43 -17.73
CA LEU A 109 11.76 0.34 -16.27
C LEU A 109 10.86 1.36 -15.58
N LEU A 110 10.60 2.47 -16.28
CA LEU A 110 9.77 3.58 -15.83
C LEU A 110 8.65 3.88 -16.84
N LEU A 111 7.49 4.28 -16.31
CA LEU A 111 6.35 4.75 -17.07
C LEU A 111 6.11 6.24 -16.78
N PRO A 112 6.15 7.12 -17.79
CA PRO A 112 5.60 8.47 -17.65
C PRO A 112 4.11 8.42 -17.28
N VAL A 113 3.74 9.09 -16.18
CA VAL A 113 2.37 9.13 -15.69
C VAL A 113 1.95 10.54 -15.31
N GLU A 114 0.67 10.84 -15.50
CA GLU A 114 0.04 12.04 -14.99
C GLU A 114 -0.82 11.71 -13.78
N LYS A 115 -0.66 12.49 -12.71
CA LYS A 115 -1.50 12.38 -11.53
C LYS A 115 -2.78 13.17 -11.75
N LEU A 116 -3.91 12.49 -11.92
CA LEU A 116 -5.18 13.15 -12.13
C LEU A 116 -5.73 13.77 -10.85
N HIS A 117 -6.40 14.90 -10.99
CA HIS A 117 -7.16 15.50 -9.91
C HIS A 117 -8.55 14.84 -9.81
N TYR A 118 -9.23 15.02 -8.68
CA TYR A 118 -10.53 14.41 -8.40
C TYR A 118 -11.59 14.67 -9.49
N LYS A 119 -11.56 15.86 -10.09
CA LYS A 119 -12.48 16.26 -11.16
C LYS A 119 -12.23 15.45 -12.44
N ASP A 120 -10.97 15.28 -12.81
CA ASP A 120 -10.56 14.58 -14.04
C ASP A 120 -10.83 13.09 -13.95
N VAL A 121 -10.70 12.50 -12.76
CA VAL A 121 -11.05 11.09 -12.54
C VAL A 121 -12.55 10.85 -12.76
N LYS A 122 -13.42 11.77 -12.32
CA LYS A 122 -14.87 11.66 -12.52
C LYS A 122 -15.29 11.88 -13.97
N ALA A 123 -14.54 12.67 -14.73
CA ALA A 123 -14.81 12.89 -16.14
C ALA A 123 -14.64 11.61 -16.97
N ILE A 124 -13.82 10.66 -16.50
CA ILE A 124 -13.58 9.38 -17.18
C ILE A 124 -14.66 8.37 -16.76
N LYS A 125 -15.47 7.93 -17.73
CA LYS A 125 -16.55 6.98 -17.51
C LYS A 125 -16.03 5.68 -16.89
N GLY A 126 -16.61 5.28 -15.75
CA GLY A 126 -16.28 4.04 -15.03
C GLY A 126 -15.15 4.17 -14.00
N TRP A 127 -14.54 5.35 -13.84
CA TRP A 127 -13.53 5.57 -12.80
C TRP A 127 -14.17 6.14 -11.54
N LYS A 128 -13.82 5.56 -10.39
CA LYS A 128 -14.27 5.99 -9.06
C LYS A 128 -13.08 6.59 -8.31
N PRO A 129 -13.15 7.87 -7.90
CA PRO A 129 -12.07 8.49 -7.14
C PRO A 129 -11.82 7.80 -5.81
N ASN A 130 -10.56 7.48 -5.52
CA ASN A 130 -10.13 6.94 -4.25
C ASN A 130 -9.55 8.07 -3.36
N LYS A 131 -9.94 8.12 -2.08
CA LYS A 131 -9.45 9.13 -1.12
C LYS A 131 -8.05 8.83 -0.60
N GLN A 132 -7.65 7.56 -0.53
CA GLN A 132 -6.39 7.11 0.08
C GLN A 132 -5.25 7.12 -0.94
N LYS A 133 -5.52 6.70 -2.19
CA LYS A 133 -4.52 6.56 -3.25
C LYS A 133 -4.89 7.45 -4.44
N PRO A 134 -3.94 8.24 -4.96
CA PRO A 134 -4.19 9.05 -6.16
C PRO A 134 -4.27 8.16 -7.41
N THR A 135 -5.11 8.56 -8.36
CA THR A 135 -5.22 7.90 -9.67
C THR A 135 -4.16 8.45 -10.62
N LEU A 136 -3.47 7.54 -11.31
CA LEU A 136 -2.42 7.83 -12.28
C LEU A 136 -2.87 7.38 -13.67
N LYS A 137 -2.69 8.25 -14.66
CA LYS A 137 -2.94 7.95 -16.07
C LYS A 137 -1.60 7.84 -16.81
N PRO A 138 -1.34 6.77 -17.58
CA PRO A 138 -0.17 6.70 -18.46
C PRO A 138 -0.20 7.82 -19.50
N THR A 139 0.94 8.45 -19.73
CA THR A 139 1.10 9.51 -20.74
C THR A 139 2.21 9.15 -21.69
N GLN A 140 2.02 9.34 -22.99
CA GLN A 140 3.07 9.03 -23.97
C GLN A 140 4.19 10.08 -24.01
N LYS A 141 3.91 11.30 -23.55
CA LYS A 141 4.85 12.41 -23.47
C LYS A 141 5.68 12.29 -22.19
N ALA A 142 6.98 12.04 -22.32
CA ALA A 142 7.93 12.06 -21.22
C ALA A 142 8.64 13.43 -21.16
N ALA A 143 8.06 14.40 -20.45
CA ALA A 143 8.72 15.68 -20.23
C ALA A 143 9.64 15.59 -18.99
N LEU A 144 10.94 15.88 -19.14
CA LEU A 144 11.94 15.88 -18.05
C LEU A 144 11.79 17.09 -17.10
N GLU A 145 10.54 17.42 -16.77
CA GLU A 145 10.22 18.52 -15.87
C GLU A 145 10.45 18.11 -14.41
N PRO A 146 10.98 18.99 -13.54
CA PRO A 146 11.26 18.66 -12.14
C PRO A 146 10.05 18.09 -11.38
N ASN A 147 8.83 18.48 -11.74
CA ASN A 147 7.59 18.06 -11.09
C ASN A 147 6.83 16.95 -11.84
N ALA A 148 7.32 16.48 -12.98
CA ALA A 148 6.71 15.36 -13.69
C ALA A 148 6.74 14.07 -12.86
N TYR A 149 5.69 13.25 -13.01
CA TYR A 149 5.53 11.99 -12.29
C TYR A 149 5.87 10.80 -13.15
N TYR A 150 6.50 9.81 -12.52
CA TYR A 150 6.91 8.57 -13.16
C TYR A 150 6.63 7.40 -12.23
N ALA A 151 6.11 6.33 -12.82
CA ALA A 151 5.77 5.11 -12.12
C ALA A 151 6.80 4.01 -12.41
N TRP A 152 7.10 3.19 -11.41
CA TRP A 152 7.98 2.04 -11.55
C TRP A 152 7.23 0.88 -12.20
N ILE A 153 7.67 0.48 -13.40
CA ILE A 153 7.27 -0.82 -13.98
C ILE A 153 8.23 -1.91 -13.46
N TYR A 154 9.49 -1.56 -13.26
CA TYR A 154 10.50 -2.49 -12.77
C TYR A 154 10.14 -3.04 -11.38
N GLN A 155 10.00 -4.36 -11.31
CA GLN A 155 9.88 -5.11 -10.07
C GLN A 155 11.21 -5.79 -9.76
N LYS A 156 11.74 -5.52 -8.57
CA LYS A 156 12.94 -6.21 -8.09
C LYS A 156 12.58 -7.68 -7.85
N PRO A 157 13.30 -8.64 -8.47
CA PRO A 157 13.03 -10.05 -8.23
C PRO A 157 13.21 -10.36 -6.74
N ASN A 158 12.27 -11.09 -6.15
CA ASN A 158 12.38 -11.53 -4.77
C ASN A 158 13.45 -12.63 -4.70
N PRO A 159 14.61 -12.40 -4.04
CA PRO A 159 15.69 -13.38 -4.02
C PRO A 159 15.29 -14.69 -3.33
N TYR A 160 14.28 -14.65 -2.45
CA TYR A 160 13.81 -15.81 -1.70
C TYR A 160 12.84 -16.69 -2.50
N ILE A 161 12.41 -16.30 -3.71
CA ILE A 161 11.46 -17.10 -4.48
C ILE A 161 12.03 -18.48 -4.84
N VAL A 162 13.32 -18.55 -5.13
CA VAL A 162 14.04 -19.81 -5.39
C VAL A 162 14.08 -20.67 -4.13
N LEU A 163 14.33 -20.06 -2.97
CA LEU A 163 14.34 -20.75 -1.67
C LEU A 163 12.95 -21.31 -1.34
N TYR A 164 11.88 -20.53 -1.56
CA TYR A 164 10.51 -21.01 -1.36
C TYR A 164 10.16 -22.15 -2.31
N GLY A 165 10.61 -22.09 -3.57
CA GLY A 165 10.47 -23.18 -4.53
C GLY A 165 11.16 -24.46 -4.07
N LEU A 166 12.41 -24.35 -3.62
CA LEU A 166 13.18 -25.47 -3.09
C LEU A 166 12.55 -26.08 -1.83
N LEU A 167 12.10 -25.24 -0.89
CA LEU A 167 11.44 -25.68 0.34
C LEU A 167 10.12 -26.40 0.00
N THR A 168 9.32 -25.84 -0.90
CA THR A 168 8.06 -26.45 -1.34
C THR A 168 8.32 -27.81 -1.98
N LEU A 169 9.33 -27.91 -2.84
CA LEU A 169 9.72 -29.17 -3.46
C LEU A 169 10.16 -30.20 -2.41
N ALA A 170 11.03 -29.81 -1.48
CA ALA A 170 11.47 -30.67 -0.38
C ALA A 170 10.31 -31.14 0.51
N ALA A 171 9.34 -30.26 0.79
CA ALA A 171 8.14 -30.60 1.55
C ALA A 171 7.28 -31.65 0.84
N VAL A 172 7.04 -31.48 -0.46
CA VAL A 172 6.30 -32.45 -1.29
C VAL A 172 7.02 -33.80 -1.32
N PHE A 173 8.34 -33.82 -1.55
CA PHE A 173 9.14 -35.06 -1.50
C PHE A 173 9.06 -35.73 -0.13
N THR A 174 9.16 -34.95 0.94
CA THR A 174 9.09 -35.45 2.32
C THR A 174 7.76 -36.20 2.54
N ILE A 175 6.65 -35.65 2.07
CA ILE A 175 5.31 -36.29 2.15
C ILE A 175 5.24 -37.55 1.29
N ILE A 176 5.68 -37.50 0.03
CA ILE A 176 5.62 -38.64 -0.89
C ILE A 176 6.48 -39.81 -0.39
N LEU A 177 7.65 -39.50 0.20
CA LEU A 177 8.56 -40.51 0.76
C LEU A 177 8.14 -41.00 2.15
N PHE A 178 6.96 -40.61 2.67
CA PHE A 178 6.43 -41.14 3.94
C PHE A 178 6.55 -42.68 4.10
N PRO A 179 6.35 -43.51 3.06
CA PRO A 179 6.55 -44.96 3.17
C PRO A 179 7.98 -45.38 3.54
N LEU A 180 8.99 -44.59 3.17
CA LEU A 180 10.41 -44.83 3.45
C LEU A 180 10.84 -44.31 4.83
N TRP A 181 9.96 -43.62 5.57
CA TRP A 181 10.36 -43.02 6.84
C TRP A 181 10.69 -44.09 7.90
N PRO A 182 11.66 -43.80 8.80
CA PRO A 182 11.93 -44.64 9.95
C PRO A 182 10.68 -44.92 10.78
N ALA A 183 10.60 -46.12 11.37
CA ALA A 183 9.42 -46.55 12.12
C ALA A 183 9.09 -45.64 13.32
N PHE A 184 10.08 -44.96 13.90
CA PHE A 184 9.84 -44.01 14.99
C PHE A 184 9.13 -42.73 14.52
N MET A 185 9.46 -42.21 13.33
CA MET A 185 8.80 -41.01 12.77
C MET A 185 7.35 -41.31 12.39
N ARG A 186 7.09 -42.48 11.79
CA ARG A 186 5.73 -42.93 11.46
C ARG A 186 4.84 -43.02 12.71
N ARG A 187 5.38 -43.57 13.81
CA ARG A 187 4.69 -43.56 15.11
C ARG A 187 4.45 -42.14 15.62
N GLY A 188 5.45 -41.25 15.52
CA GLY A 188 5.30 -39.85 15.89
C GLY A 188 4.14 -39.16 15.14
N VAL A 189 4.04 -39.36 13.83
CA VAL A 189 2.93 -38.83 13.02
C VAL A 189 1.59 -39.44 13.45
N TRP A 190 1.55 -40.73 13.77
CA TRP A 190 0.34 -41.38 14.28
C TRP A 190 -0.13 -40.77 15.61
N TYR A 191 0.78 -40.61 16.58
CA TYR A 191 0.44 -39.97 17.86
C TYR A 191 0.03 -38.51 17.70
N LEU A 192 0.72 -37.76 16.81
CA LEU A 192 0.34 -36.39 16.51
C LEU A 192 -1.05 -36.32 15.88
N SER A 193 -1.36 -37.20 14.92
CA SER A 193 -2.67 -37.31 14.30
C SER A 193 -3.76 -37.65 15.32
N MET A 194 -3.51 -38.62 16.20
CA MET A 194 -4.44 -38.98 17.27
C MET A 194 -4.62 -37.85 18.29
N GLY A 195 -3.55 -37.09 18.58
CA GLY A 195 -3.60 -35.92 19.45
C GLY A 195 -4.45 -34.78 18.85
N VAL A 196 -4.26 -34.48 17.57
CA VAL A 196 -5.09 -33.49 16.85
C VAL A 196 -6.54 -33.96 16.77
N LEU A 197 -6.79 -35.25 16.49
CA LEU A 197 -8.13 -35.83 16.45
C LEU A 197 -8.81 -35.79 17.82
N GLY A 198 -8.06 -36.06 18.90
CA GLY A 198 -8.54 -35.94 20.28
C GLY A 198 -8.86 -34.50 20.66
N LEU A 199 -8.00 -33.55 20.31
CA LEU A 199 -8.26 -32.12 20.51
C LEU A 199 -9.51 -31.67 19.75
N LEU A 200 -9.66 -32.10 18.50
CA LEU A 200 -10.83 -31.81 17.68
C LEU A 200 -12.11 -32.44 18.27
N GLY A 201 -12.02 -33.70 18.73
CA GLY A 201 -13.11 -34.38 19.43
C GLY A 201 -13.52 -33.67 20.72
N LEU A 202 -12.56 -33.15 21.48
CA LEU A 202 -12.82 -32.34 22.67
C LEU A 202 -13.52 -31.03 22.31
N LEU A 203 -13.12 -30.35 21.24
CA LEU A 203 -13.83 -29.16 20.76
C LEU A 203 -15.28 -29.48 20.40
N PHE A 204 -15.54 -30.57 19.68
CA PHE A 204 -16.91 -31.01 19.39
C PHE A 204 -17.71 -31.38 20.65
N ALA A 205 -17.11 -32.11 21.58
CA ALA A 205 -17.75 -32.43 22.86
C ALA A 205 -18.14 -31.17 23.63
N THR A 206 -17.25 -30.16 23.71
CA THR A 206 -17.58 -28.88 24.35
C THR A 206 -18.71 -28.14 23.64
N ALA A 207 -18.76 -28.18 22.30
CA ALA A 207 -19.85 -27.59 21.53
C ALA A 207 -21.20 -28.31 21.76
N ILE A 208 -21.20 -29.64 21.83
CA ILE A 208 -22.40 -30.44 22.11
C ILE A 208 -22.90 -30.18 23.54
N VAL A 209 -22.01 -30.23 24.53
CA VAL A 209 -22.35 -29.94 25.94
C VAL A 209 -22.93 -28.54 26.06
N ARG A 210 -22.31 -27.54 25.41
CA ARG A 210 -22.83 -26.18 25.34
C ARG A 210 -24.24 -26.14 24.75
N LEU A 211 -24.50 -26.86 23.66
CA LEU A 211 -25.82 -26.90 23.02
C LEU A 211 -26.87 -27.52 23.95
N ILE A 212 -26.56 -28.64 24.60
CA ILE A 212 -27.48 -29.32 25.52
C ILE A 212 -27.84 -28.40 26.69
N ILE A 213 -26.84 -27.75 27.32
CA ILE A 213 -27.08 -26.82 28.43
C ILE A 213 -27.93 -25.63 27.95
N PHE A 214 -27.64 -25.10 26.76
CA PHE A 214 -28.43 -24.00 26.19
C PHE A 214 -29.90 -24.41 25.99
N ILE A 215 -30.17 -25.58 25.42
CA ILE A 215 -31.54 -26.07 25.21
C ILE A 215 -32.28 -26.25 26.55
N ILE A 216 -31.64 -26.89 27.54
CA ILE A 216 -32.26 -27.11 28.86
C ILE A 216 -32.55 -25.76 29.54
N THR A 217 -31.58 -24.85 29.57
CA THR A 217 -31.75 -23.56 30.23
C THR A 217 -32.71 -22.63 29.49
N TYR A 218 -32.79 -22.72 28.16
CA TYR A 218 -33.78 -21.99 27.37
C TYR A 218 -35.22 -22.43 27.67
N LEU A 219 -35.44 -23.72 27.95
CA LEU A 219 -36.77 -24.25 28.28
C LEU A 219 -37.18 -24.02 29.75
N VAL A 220 -36.21 -24.07 30.67
CA VAL A 220 -36.48 -24.01 32.12
C VAL A 220 -36.36 -22.58 32.68
N LEU A 221 -35.45 -21.77 32.15
CA LEU A 221 -35.14 -20.44 32.67
C LEU A 221 -35.58 -19.34 31.71
N PRO A 222 -35.97 -18.14 32.22
CA PRO A 222 -36.29 -16.99 31.37
C PRO A 222 -35.07 -16.42 30.63
N GLN A 223 -33.86 -16.85 31.00
CA GLN A 223 -32.60 -16.38 30.46
C GLN A 223 -31.72 -17.59 30.11
N ALA A 224 -31.39 -17.75 28.84
CA ALA A 224 -30.61 -18.89 28.38
C ALA A 224 -29.15 -18.80 28.86
N PHE A 225 -28.62 -19.91 29.37
CA PHE A 225 -27.23 -20.00 29.79
C PHE A 225 -26.34 -20.34 28.60
N TRP A 226 -25.19 -19.69 28.53
CA TRP A 226 -24.25 -19.85 27.44
C TRP A 226 -22.87 -20.24 27.99
N LEU A 227 -22.50 -21.51 27.83
CA LEU A 227 -21.17 -22.01 28.17
C LEU A 227 -20.16 -21.61 27.10
N PHE A 228 -19.01 -21.05 27.49
CA PHE A 228 -17.94 -20.56 26.59
C PHE A 228 -18.45 -19.65 25.45
N PRO A 229 -18.90 -18.42 25.76
CA PRO A 229 -19.38 -17.45 24.76
C PRO A 229 -18.43 -17.21 23.59
N ASN A 230 -17.13 -17.18 23.85
CA ASN A 230 -16.13 -16.82 22.85
C ASN A 230 -15.60 -18.01 22.04
N LEU A 231 -16.15 -19.22 22.19
CA LEU A 231 -15.60 -20.43 21.56
C LEU A 231 -15.60 -20.38 20.02
N PHE A 232 -16.52 -19.62 19.42
CA PHE A 232 -16.64 -19.42 17.97
C PHE A 232 -16.45 -17.95 17.55
N GLU A 233 -15.98 -17.10 18.46
CA GLU A 233 -15.63 -15.72 18.14
C GLU A 233 -14.19 -15.67 17.60
N ASP A 234 -13.85 -14.61 16.85
CA ASP A 234 -12.51 -14.40 16.27
C ASP A 234 -11.48 -14.04 17.38
N CYS A 235 -11.20 -15.00 18.25
CA CYS A 235 -10.34 -14.87 19.42
C CYS A 235 -9.29 -15.99 19.42
N GLY A 236 -8.16 -15.76 20.11
CA GLY A 236 -7.14 -16.80 20.24
C GLY A 236 -7.64 -18.00 21.07
N PHE A 237 -7.02 -19.18 20.91
CA PHE A 237 -7.44 -20.42 21.58
C PHE A 237 -7.71 -20.27 23.08
N PHE A 238 -6.84 -19.56 23.82
CA PHE A 238 -7.04 -19.36 25.27
C PHE A 238 -8.19 -18.40 25.60
N GLU A 239 -8.42 -17.39 24.77
CA GLU A 239 -9.49 -16.41 24.94
C GLU A 239 -10.86 -17.00 24.57
N SER A 240 -10.88 -17.99 23.68
CA SER A 240 -12.10 -18.74 23.34
C SER A 240 -12.75 -19.43 24.55
N PHE A 241 -11.95 -19.83 25.56
CA PHE A 241 -12.44 -20.49 26.78
C PHE A 241 -12.68 -19.53 27.97
N GLN A 242 -12.51 -18.21 27.77
CA GLN A 242 -12.72 -17.21 28.81
C GLN A 242 -13.65 -16.07 28.31
N PRO A 243 -14.70 -15.71 29.07
CA PRO A 243 -15.17 -16.30 30.32
C PRO A 243 -15.78 -17.69 30.10
N THR A 244 -15.82 -18.52 31.15
CA THR A 244 -16.33 -19.90 31.07
C THR A 244 -17.84 -19.98 30.85
N TYR A 245 -18.58 -18.95 31.27
CA TYR A 245 -20.03 -18.85 31.06
C TYR A 245 -20.48 -17.40 30.90
N ALA A 246 -21.64 -17.22 30.28
CA ALA A 246 -22.39 -15.99 30.20
C ALA A 246 -23.90 -16.31 30.20
N TRP A 247 -24.72 -15.31 30.53
CA TRP A 247 -26.17 -15.42 30.41
C TRP A 247 -26.61 -14.61 29.18
N ALA A 248 -27.43 -15.19 28.30
CA ALA A 248 -28.00 -14.50 27.14
C ALA A 248 -28.89 -13.34 27.62
N GLU A 249 -29.00 -12.21 26.92
CA GLU A 249 -29.91 -11.14 27.37
C GLU A 249 -31.37 -11.63 27.33
N PRO A 250 -32.23 -11.28 28.32
CA PRO A 250 -33.61 -11.73 28.35
C PRO A 250 -34.35 -11.27 27.09
N ALA A 251 -35.09 -12.17 26.46
CA ALA A 251 -35.87 -11.90 25.26
C ALA A 251 -36.93 -10.81 25.55
N GLY A 252 -36.60 -9.55 25.24
CA GLY A 252 -37.46 -8.39 25.48
C GLY A 252 -36.77 -7.15 26.05
N ALA A 253 -35.52 -7.23 26.50
CA ALA A 253 -34.79 -6.05 26.99
C ALA A 253 -34.16 -5.26 25.83
N LYS A 254 -34.82 -4.18 25.40
CA LYS A 254 -34.17 -3.11 24.61
C LYS A 254 -32.91 -2.65 25.36
N LYS A 255 -31.74 -2.71 24.73
CA LYS A 255 -30.44 -2.23 25.25
C LYS A 255 -30.58 -0.86 25.93
N LYS A 256 -30.55 -0.83 27.27
CA LYS A 256 -29.98 0.31 28.01
C LYS A 256 -28.50 0.02 28.17
N LYS A 257 -27.66 0.75 27.43
CA LYS A 257 -26.23 0.89 27.73
C LYS A 257 -26.08 1.19 29.23
N LYS A 258 -25.65 0.22 30.02
CA LYS A 258 -25.18 0.44 31.40
C LYS A 258 -23.75 -0.08 31.49
N GLY A 259 -22.85 0.84 31.80
CA GLY A 259 -21.41 0.68 31.68
C GLY A 259 -20.80 -0.44 32.53
N LYS A 260 -19.74 -1.02 32.00
CA LYS A 260 -18.87 -1.99 32.67
C LYS A 260 -17.71 -1.23 33.35
N LYS A 261 -17.84 -0.98 34.66
CA LYS A 261 -16.75 -0.81 35.65
C LYS A 261 -16.95 -2.00 36.61
N SER A 262 -16.02 -2.86 36.98
CA SER A 262 -14.56 -2.87 37.11
C SER A 262 -14.04 -4.30 36.76
N LYS A 263 -12.79 -4.59 36.44
CA LYS A 263 -11.55 -4.34 37.18
C LYS A 263 -10.37 -4.27 36.19
N LYS A 264 -9.62 -3.17 36.26
CA LYS A 264 -8.32 -2.96 35.60
C LYS A 264 -7.29 -3.90 36.24
N ASN A 265 -6.59 -4.68 35.42
CA ASN A 265 -5.24 -5.15 35.74
C ASN A 265 -4.25 -4.04 35.35
N ALA A 266 -3.27 -3.79 36.22
CA ALA A 266 -2.43 -2.59 36.30
C ALA A 266 -1.43 -2.37 35.15
N PHE A 267 -1.58 -3.00 33.99
CA PHE A 267 -0.71 -2.78 32.82
C PHE A 267 -1.32 -1.84 31.76
N GLY A 268 -2.64 -1.58 31.81
CA GLY A 268 -3.30 -0.62 30.93
C GLY A 268 -3.10 0.85 31.34
N ASP A 269 -2.73 1.11 32.60
CA ASP A 269 -2.64 2.47 33.14
C ASP A 269 -1.45 3.27 32.59
N VAL A 270 -0.42 2.60 32.08
CA VAL A 270 0.74 3.26 31.44
C VAL A 270 0.43 3.66 30.00
N GLY A 271 -0.32 2.83 29.26
CA GLY A 271 -0.76 3.14 27.90
C GLY A 271 -1.84 4.23 27.85
N GLU A 272 -2.74 4.24 28.83
CA GLU A 272 -3.81 5.23 28.95
C GLU A 272 -3.26 6.59 29.44
N LYS A 273 -2.25 6.60 30.33
CA LYS A 273 -1.52 7.81 30.71
C LYS A 273 -0.67 8.36 29.55
N LEU A 274 -0.03 7.50 28.75
CA LEU A 274 0.71 7.95 27.57
C LEU A 274 -0.23 8.54 26.49
N GLY A 275 -1.40 7.93 26.29
CA GLY A 275 -2.44 8.46 25.40
C GLY A 275 -3.01 9.79 25.89
N ALA A 276 -3.27 9.94 27.20
CA ALA A 276 -3.77 11.19 27.78
C ALA A 276 -2.74 12.34 27.74
N VAL A 277 -1.44 12.05 27.83
CA VAL A 277 -0.38 13.07 27.67
C VAL A 277 -0.26 13.51 26.20
N ILE A 278 -0.47 12.58 25.25
CA ILE A 278 -0.47 12.87 23.82
C ILE A 278 -1.73 13.66 23.43
N ASP A 279 -2.91 13.31 23.97
CA ASP A 279 -4.16 14.04 23.71
C ASP A 279 -4.23 15.41 24.42
N ALA A 280 -3.58 15.56 25.58
CA ALA A 280 -3.44 16.87 26.25
C ALA A 280 -2.51 17.81 25.46
N HIS A 281 -1.44 17.30 24.85
CA HIS A 281 -0.53 18.11 24.02
C HIS A 281 -1.14 18.49 22.67
N VAL A 282 -2.13 17.73 22.19
CA VAL A 282 -2.91 18.05 20.97
C VAL A 282 -4.06 19.03 21.27
N LYS A 283 -4.53 19.12 22.51
CA LYS A 283 -5.63 20.04 22.89
C LYS A 283 -5.20 21.43 23.37
N GLU A 284 -3.94 21.64 23.75
CA GLU A 284 -3.43 22.98 24.06
C GLU A 284 -3.11 23.85 22.83
N GLN A 285 -3.25 23.33 21.59
CA GLN A 285 -3.05 24.14 20.38
C GLN A 285 -4.30 24.49 19.58
N GLU A 286 -5.51 24.10 20.01
CA GLU A 286 -6.74 24.57 19.37
C GLU A 286 -7.81 24.98 20.40
N GLY A 287 -7.63 26.15 21.03
CA GLY A 287 -8.75 27.02 21.40
C GLY A 287 -8.74 27.73 22.76
N GLU A 288 -7.96 28.80 22.93
CA GLU A 288 -8.46 30.05 23.53
C GLU A 288 -8.58 31.06 22.36
N ALA A 289 -9.64 31.83 22.16
CA ALA A 289 -10.76 32.24 23.00
C ALA A 289 -12.00 32.43 22.08
N SER A 290 -13.21 31.97 22.41
CA SER A 290 -14.10 32.37 23.51
C SER A 290 -14.46 33.85 23.52
N ALA A 291 -15.68 34.19 23.09
CA ALA A 291 -16.66 34.93 23.89
C ALA A 291 -17.97 35.15 23.11
N SER A 292 -19.08 34.92 23.82
CA SER A 292 -20.48 35.02 23.41
C SER A 292 -21.07 36.38 23.85
N GLY A 293 -22.00 36.95 23.07
CA GLY A 293 -23.04 37.87 23.59
C GLY A 293 -23.48 39.06 22.72
N ALA A 294 -24.70 38.95 22.17
CA ALA A 294 -25.71 39.99 21.88
C ALA A 294 -25.61 40.97 20.66
N GLN A 295 -26.72 41.09 19.92
CA GLN A 295 -27.09 42.18 18.98
C GLN A 295 -27.40 43.51 19.73
N PRO A 296 -27.57 44.72 19.09
CA PRO A 296 -27.64 45.06 17.66
C PRO A 296 -26.80 46.30 17.18
N SER A 297 -26.86 46.54 15.86
CA SER A 297 -26.82 47.83 15.13
C SER A 297 -25.58 48.24 14.29
N SER A 298 -25.85 48.28 12.98
CA SER A 298 -25.55 49.31 11.96
C SER A 298 -24.12 49.72 11.59
N THR A 299 -23.83 49.45 10.31
CA THR A 299 -23.34 50.38 9.27
C THR A 299 -22.01 49.98 8.61
N GLN A 300 -22.15 49.72 7.31
CA GLN A 300 -21.20 49.47 6.20
C GLN A 300 -20.04 50.51 6.10
N PRO A 301 -19.04 50.43 5.18
CA PRO A 301 -18.99 49.74 3.86
C PRO A 301 -17.58 49.14 3.56
N LYS A 302 -17.13 48.68 2.39
CA LYS A 302 -17.54 48.68 0.98
C LYS A 302 -16.69 47.59 0.27
N LYS A 303 -17.26 46.82 -0.65
CA LYS A 303 -16.50 45.95 -1.57
C LYS A 303 -15.78 46.80 -2.62
N ARG A 304 -14.56 46.43 -3.02
CA ARG A 304 -13.96 46.86 -4.30
C ARG A 304 -14.00 45.70 -5.28
N ALA A 305 -14.60 45.96 -6.44
CA ALA A 305 -14.51 45.17 -7.65
C ALA A 305 -13.49 45.80 -8.60
N VAL A 306 -12.91 44.96 -9.46
CA VAL A 306 -11.85 45.25 -10.43
C VAL A 306 -12.39 46.09 -11.60
N THR A 307 -11.60 47.05 -12.07
CA THR A 307 -11.86 47.84 -13.30
C THR A 307 -10.93 47.37 -14.42
N LEU A 308 -11.50 47.19 -15.61
CA LEU A 308 -10.80 47.13 -16.90
C LEU A 308 -10.84 48.54 -17.53
N GLU A 309 -9.75 48.93 -18.17
CA GLU A 309 -9.52 50.23 -18.80
C GLU A 309 -9.62 50.04 -20.32
N GLU A 310 -10.57 50.73 -20.96
CA GLU A 310 -10.52 51.09 -22.38
C GLU A 310 -11.12 52.50 -22.54
N VAL A 311 -10.48 53.28 -23.42
CA VAL A 311 -10.55 54.73 -23.65
C VAL A 311 -11.47 55.02 -24.85
N GLU A 312 -11.70 56.32 -25.13
CA GLU A 312 -12.22 56.96 -26.37
C GLU A 312 -13.73 57.28 -26.35
N ASP A 313 -14.26 58.46 -26.74
CA ASP A 313 -13.76 59.62 -27.51
C ASP A 313 -14.56 60.90 -27.17
N ASN A 314 -13.89 62.07 -27.16
CA ASN A 314 -14.20 63.23 -28.02
C ASN A 314 -13.07 64.27 -27.98
#